data_AF-A0A1C7MTW1-F1
#
_entry.id   AF-A0A1C7MTW1-F1
#
_cell.length_a   1.000
_cell.length_b   1.000
_cell.length_c   1.000
_cell.angle_alpha   90.00
_cell.angle_beta   90.00
_cell.angle_gamma   90.00
#
_symmetry.space_group_name_H-M   'P 1'
#
loop_
_entity.id
_entity.type
_entity.pdbx_description
1 polymer ?
#
loop_
_entity_poly.entity_id
_entity_poly.type
_entity_poly.pdbx_seq_one_letter_code
_entity_poly.pdbx_strand_id
1 'polypeptide(L)'
;MSIHPEHRTKDENMIQITVCPGKPKNLISFLKPVVEEVQAMYDNKLVIKKEGIELFRGRVAIAGVTGDIPGISELMMTAGHTATFGCRICKCPKMGPLRTLEELKNGDATHGMPGVPKLYTDLKTFINPYFFFGDELHMLGHGMGHMAYKLLDPRTDDWFQAADVDHYPFQVSSPFRQKEFSKMLGDWIVASKSICPTAFNYSFDKRTGYYRAVDWQDFLLYVIPTIIVPNLRYRRAKVALMNLVNAVSISLQKSITSTDLDDMDRFLQAWATFMNNEITFRRLNHRVWTMNNHFATFH
;
A
#
# COMPACT_ATOMS: atom_id res chain seq x y z
N MET A 1 14.25 -9.72 15.83
CA MET A 1 15.30 -10.51 15.17
C MET A 1 15.46 -9.94 13.77
N SER A 2 16.58 -9.29 13.44
CA SER A 2 16.83 -8.75 12.09
C SER A 2 17.34 -9.85 11.17
N ILE A 3 16.42 -10.69 10.70
CA ILE A 3 16.68 -11.78 9.76
C ILE A 3 16.79 -11.18 8.35
N HIS A 4 17.72 -11.71 7.53
CA HIS A 4 17.89 -11.29 6.14
C HIS A 4 16.56 -11.39 5.36
N PRO A 5 16.18 -10.44 4.48
CA PRO A 5 14.89 -10.49 3.77
C PRO A 5 14.63 -11.79 3.01
N GLU A 6 15.65 -12.37 2.37
CA GLU A 6 15.57 -13.67 1.69
C GLU A 6 15.30 -14.86 2.62
N HIS A 7 15.38 -14.65 3.92
CA HIS A 7 15.17 -15.68 4.93
C HIS A 7 13.95 -15.37 5.79
N ARG A 8 13.54 -14.11 5.91
CA ARG A 8 12.41 -13.68 6.77
C ARG A 8 11.12 -14.43 6.46
N THR A 9 10.85 -14.75 5.19
CA THR A 9 9.64 -15.45 4.76
C THR A 9 9.77 -16.97 4.72
N LYS A 10 10.95 -17.53 5.04
CA LYS A 10 11.11 -18.98 5.19
C LYS A 10 10.32 -19.44 6.40
N ASP A 11 9.73 -20.63 6.28
CA ASP A 11 8.91 -21.24 7.34
C ASP A 11 9.63 -21.29 8.70
N GLU A 12 10.95 -21.50 8.70
CA GLU A 12 11.78 -21.51 9.91
C GLU A 12 11.83 -20.17 10.68
N ASN A 13 11.48 -19.07 10.01
CA ASN A 13 11.49 -17.71 10.55
C ASN A 13 10.07 -17.15 10.78
N MET A 14 9.04 -17.94 10.47
CA MET A 14 7.65 -17.62 10.75
C MET A 14 7.10 -18.56 11.82
N ILE A 15 6.53 -18.00 12.88
CA ILE A 15 5.83 -18.80 13.89
C ILE A 15 4.33 -18.69 13.60
N GLN A 16 3.74 -19.78 13.13
CA GLN A 16 2.30 -19.88 12.97
C GLN A 16 1.65 -20.05 14.34
N ILE A 17 0.94 -19.01 14.80
CA ILE A 17 0.32 -19.01 16.13
C ILE A 17 -1.13 -19.52 16.09
N THR A 18 -1.86 -19.24 15.00
CA THR A 18 -3.26 -19.66 14.85
C THR A 18 -3.59 -20.06 13.42
N VAL A 19 -4.60 -20.93 13.28
CA VAL A 19 -5.13 -21.38 11.98
C VAL A 19 -6.64 -21.23 12.00
N CYS A 20 -7.19 -20.44 11.07
CA CYS A 20 -8.62 -20.34 10.89
C CYS A 20 -9.04 -21.20 9.67
N PRO A 21 -9.91 -22.21 9.83
CA PRO A 21 -10.27 -23.15 8.75
C PRO A 21 -11.12 -22.51 7.63
N GLY A 22 -11.50 -21.23 7.77
CA GLY A 22 -12.23 -20.43 6.79
C GLY A 22 -12.40 -19.00 7.32
N LYS A 23 -13.06 -18.11 6.57
CA LYS A 23 -13.31 -16.74 7.07
C LYS A 23 -14.25 -16.78 8.28
N PRO A 24 -13.79 -16.40 9.49
CA PRO A 24 -14.65 -16.44 10.67
C PRO A 24 -15.72 -15.36 10.57
N LYS A 25 -16.93 -15.62 11.07
CA LYS A 25 -17.99 -14.60 11.15
C LYS A 25 -17.62 -13.44 12.08
N ASN A 26 -16.81 -13.73 13.10
CA ASN A 26 -16.30 -12.75 14.05
C ASN A 26 -14.80 -13.00 14.26
N LEU A 27 -13.99 -12.33 13.44
CA LEU A 27 -12.53 -12.41 13.49
C LEU A 27 -11.97 -12.00 14.87
N ILE A 28 -12.57 -11.02 15.52
CA ILE A 28 -12.13 -10.52 16.83
C ILE A 28 -12.25 -11.60 17.90
N SER A 29 -13.37 -12.33 17.94
CA SER A 29 -13.56 -13.43 18.89
C SER A 29 -12.53 -14.56 18.71
N PHE A 30 -12.10 -14.78 17.47
CA PHE A 30 -11.11 -15.79 17.13
C PHE A 30 -9.69 -15.38 17.57
N LEU A 31 -9.34 -14.10 17.41
CA LEU A 31 -8.03 -13.56 17.80
C LEU A 31 -7.90 -13.29 19.31
N LYS A 32 -9.03 -13.20 20.01
CA LYS A 32 -9.09 -12.85 21.43
C LYS A 32 -8.14 -13.67 22.32
N PRO A 33 -8.14 -15.02 22.28
CA PRO A 33 -7.27 -15.82 23.16
C PRO A 33 -5.79 -15.52 22.96
N VAL A 34 -5.36 -15.31 21.71
CA VAL A 34 -3.96 -15.03 21.38
C VAL A 34 -3.52 -13.68 21.93
N VAL A 35 -4.34 -12.65 21.72
CA VAL A 35 -4.02 -11.30 22.17
C VAL A 35 -4.01 -11.23 23.70
N GLU A 36 -4.95 -11.90 24.37
CA GLU A 36 -5.00 -11.99 25.84
C GLU A 36 -3.78 -12.72 26.41
N GLU A 37 -3.31 -13.79 25.76
CA GLU A 37 -2.11 -14.52 26.19
C GLU A 37 -0.84 -13.66 26.05
N VAL A 38 -0.70 -12.94 24.94
CA VAL A 38 0.41 -11.98 24.76
C VAL A 38 0.33 -10.85 25.79
N GLN A 39 -0.85 -10.35 26.09
CA GLN A 39 -1.05 -9.34 27.13
C GLN A 39 -0.67 -9.89 28.52
N ALA A 40 -1.02 -11.13 28.84
CA ALA A 40 -0.58 -11.78 30.07
C ALA A 40 0.94 -11.92 30.14
N MET A 41 1.61 -12.25 29.02
CA MET A 41 3.08 -12.25 28.93
C MET A 41 3.69 -10.86 29.07
N TYR A 42 2.99 -9.81 28.63
CA TYR A 42 3.41 -8.42 28.85
C TYR A 42 3.37 -8.07 30.34
N ASP A 43 2.25 -8.35 31.01
CA ASP A 43 2.03 -7.93 32.39
C ASP A 43 2.81 -8.78 33.40
N ASN A 44 2.85 -10.10 33.20
CA ASN A 44 3.48 -11.04 34.13
C ASN A 44 4.96 -11.35 33.81
N LYS A 45 5.45 -10.92 32.64
CA LYS A 45 6.75 -11.28 32.05
C LYS A 45 6.81 -12.74 31.59
N LEU A 46 7.39 -12.97 30.42
CA LEU A 46 7.79 -14.29 29.93
C LEU A 46 9.11 -14.70 30.61
N VAL A 47 9.15 -15.92 31.13
CA VAL A 47 10.36 -16.54 31.69
C VAL A 47 10.66 -17.83 30.93
N ILE A 48 11.84 -17.91 30.32
CA ILE A 48 12.31 -19.09 29.59
C ILE A 48 13.35 -19.79 30.46
N LYS A 49 13.16 -21.08 30.73
CA LYS A 49 14.07 -21.89 31.54
C LYS A 49 14.57 -23.11 30.76
N LYS A 50 15.81 -23.51 31.02
CA LYS A 50 16.38 -24.80 30.59
C LYS A 50 16.94 -25.51 31.82
N GLU A 51 16.48 -26.73 32.07
CA GLU A 51 16.93 -27.55 33.22
C GLU A 51 16.83 -26.80 34.57
N GLY A 52 15.76 -26.03 34.76
CA GLY A 52 15.52 -25.23 35.96
C GLY A 52 16.27 -23.89 36.01
N ILE A 53 17.24 -23.67 35.12
CA ILE A 53 18.01 -22.43 35.03
C ILE A 53 17.23 -21.41 34.17
N GLU A 54 17.03 -20.21 34.71
CA GLU A 54 16.45 -19.09 33.97
C GLU A 54 17.41 -18.58 32.91
N LEU A 55 17.02 -18.69 31.64
CA LEU A 55 17.79 -18.22 30.48
C LEU A 55 17.37 -16.83 30.03
N PHE A 56 16.08 -16.49 30.19
CA PHE A 56 15.54 -15.22 29.75
C PHE A 56 14.35 -14.82 30.62
N ARG A 57 14.25 -13.50 30.88
CA ARG A 57 13.09 -12.86 31.49
C ARG A 57 12.82 -11.53 30.79
N GLY A 58 11.63 -11.38 30.24
CA GLY A 58 11.26 -10.17 29.51
C GLY A 58 9.77 -10.00 29.35
N ARG A 59 9.35 -8.87 28.79
CA ARG A 59 7.96 -8.63 28.39
C ARG A 59 7.80 -8.93 26.91
N VAL A 60 6.67 -9.51 26.54
CA VAL A 60 6.27 -9.70 25.14
C VAL A 60 5.18 -8.69 24.84
N ALA A 61 5.29 -7.97 23.72
CA ALA A 61 4.32 -6.94 23.34
C ALA A 61 3.93 -7.10 21.87
N ILE A 62 2.67 -6.80 21.56
CA ILE A 62 2.23 -6.63 20.17
C ILE A 62 2.64 -5.23 19.73
N ALA A 63 3.59 -5.13 18.81
CA ALA A 63 4.09 -3.85 18.31
C ALA A 63 3.10 -3.15 17.37
N GLY A 64 2.28 -3.93 16.66
CA GLY A 64 1.22 -3.46 15.78
C GLY A 64 0.65 -4.61 14.96
N VAL A 65 -0.32 -4.30 14.12
CA VAL A 65 -1.03 -5.25 13.28
C VAL A 65 -0.89 -4.80 11.83
N THR A 66 -0.55 -5.74 10.94
CA THR A 66 -0.39 -5.50 9.51
C THR A 66 -1.21 -6.46 8.67
N GLY A 67 -1.49 -6.05 7.44
CA GLY A 67 -2.29 -6.76 6.47
C GLY A 67 -2.66 -5.87 5.29
N ASP A 68 -3.38 -6.45 4.34
CA ASP A 68 -3.98 -5.68 3.25
C ASP A 68 -5.06 -4.71 3.78
N ILE A 69 -5.45 -3.73 2.95
CA ILE A 69 -6.42 -2.71 3.37
C ILE A 69 -7.76 -3.35 3.83
N PRO A 70 -8.34 -4.33 3.11
CA PRO A 70 -9.56 -5.00 3.57
C PRO A 70 -9.40 -5.71 4.92
N GLY A 71 -8.31 -6.46 5.13
CA GLY A 71 -8.06 -7.18 6.38
C GLY A 71 -7.93 -6.23 7.57
N ILE A 72 -7.22 -5.12 7.40
CA ILE A 72 -7.09 -4.12 8.46
C ILE A 72 -8.43 -3.41 8.72
N SER A 73 -9.19 -3.06 7.67
CA SER A 73 -10.51 -2.45 7.85
C SER A 73 -11.46 -3.35 8.65
N GLU A 74 -11.38 -4.67 8.46
CA GLU A 74 -12.15 -5.65 9.24
C GLU A 74 -11.73 -5.66 10.71
N LEU A 75 -10.42 -5.63 10.99
CA LEU A 75 -9.89 -5.59 12.37
C LEU A 75 -10.22 -4.28 13.11
N MET A 76 -10.28 -3.17 12.38
CA MET A 76 -10.67 -1.86 12.94
C MET A 76 -12.18 -1.63 12.91
N MET A 77 -12.97 -2.56 12.36
CA MET A 77 -14.40 -2.44 12.13
C MET A 77 -14.81 -1.21 11.31
N THR A 78 -13.91 -0.64 10.50
CA THR A 78 -14.19 0.57 9.70
C THR A 78 -14.98 0.22 8.44
N ALA A 79 -15.79 1.17 7.96
CA ALA A 79 -16.32 1.11 6.60
C ALA A 79 -15.15 0.94 5.61
N GLY A 80 -15.20 -0.09 4.76
CA GLY A 80 -14.08 -0.51 3.93
C GLY A 80 -13.54 0.57 2.98
N HIS A 81 -12.49 0.23 2.23
CA HIS A 81 -11.71 1.16 1.40
C HIS A 81 -12.46 1.95 0.30
N THR A 82 -13.75 1.65 0.06
CA THR A 82 -14.62 2.38 -0.88
C THR A 82 -15.53 3.41 -0.21
N ALA A 83 -15.52 3.50 1.13
CA ALA A 83 -16.32 4.45 1.88
C ALA A 83 -15.78 5.88 1.73
N THR A 84 -16.68 6.87 1.84
CA THR A 84 -16.35 8.31 1.78
C THR A 84 -15.25 8.69 2.77
N PHE A 85 -15.26 8.08 3.96
CA PHE A 85 -14.26 8.24 5.02
C PHE A 85 -13.47 6.94 5.26
N GLY A 86 -13.13 6.24 4.18
CA GLY A 86 -12.45 4.93 4.26
C GLY A 86 -11.01 4.99 4.76
N CYS A 87 -10.44 6.17 4.99
CA CYS A 87 -9.12 6.28 5.61
C CYS A 87 -9.22 6.01 7.11
N ARG A 88 -8.38 5.09 7.57
CA ARG A 88 -8.29 4.69 8.98
C ARG A 88 -7.37 5.58 9.82
N ILE A 89 -6.54 6.39 9.16
CA ILE A 89 -5.53 7.24 9.81
C ILE A 89 -6.06 8.69 9.96
N CYS A 90 -6.78 9.22 8.97
CA CYS A 90 -7.31 10.58 9.01
C CYS A 90 -8.77 10.69 8.56
N LYS A 91 -9.39 11.83 8.88
CA LYS A 91 -10.78 12.16 8.52
C LYS A 91 -10.89 12.71 7.09
N CYS A 92 -10.54 11.90 6.11
CA CYS A 92 -10.44 12.30 4.71
C CYS A 92 -11.75 12.04 3.95
N PRO A 93 -12.13 12.96 3.04
CA PRO A 93 -12.11 12.55 1.62
C PRO A 93 -11.02 13.25 0.78
N LYS A 94 -10.34 14.29 1.29
CA LYS A 94 -9.23 15.00 0.59
C LYS A 94 -8.07 15.47 1.50
N MET A 95 -7.64 14.63 2.46
CA MET A 95 -6.71 14.94 3.55
C MET A 95 -7.39 15.70 4.70
N GLY A 96 -7.63 15.00 5.80
CA GLY A 96 -8.24 15.57 7.02
C GLY A 96 -7.30 15.45 8.22
N PRO A 97 -7.70 15.96 9.39
CA PRO A 97 -6.93 15.75 10.62
C PRO A 97 -6.80 14.25 10.93
N LEU A 98 -5.68 13.88 11.54
CA LEU A 98 -5.48 12.53 12.06
C LEU A 98 -6.59 12.17 13.06
N ARG A 99 -7.02 10.91 13.04
CA ARG A 99 -7.96 10.39 14.02
C ARG A 99 -7.31 10.38 15.40
N THR A 100 -8.01 10.89 16.40
CA THR A 100 -7.52 10.90 17.78
C THR A 100 -7.63 9.52 18.41
N LEU A 101 -6.88 9.28 19.49
CA LEU A 101 -6.99 8.02 20.23
C LEU A 101 -8.41 7.80 20.79
N GLU A 102 -9.08 8.87 21.22
CA GLU A 102 -10.46 8.81 21.71
C GLU A 102 -11.44 8.42 20.62
N GLU A 103 -11.28 8.95 19.39
CA GLU A 103 -12.10 8.57 18.23
C GLU A 103 -11.86 7.12 17.82
N LEU A 104 -10.61 6.66 17.87
CA LEU A 104 -10.32 5.25 17.62
C LEU A 104 -10.98 4.33 18.66
N LYS A 105 -11.02 4.75 19.93
CA LYS A 105 -11.59 3.96 21.04
C LYS A 105 -13.11 3.96 21.07
N ASN A 106 -13.70 5.14 20.98
CA ASN A 106 -15.13 5.36 21.18
C ASN A 106 -15.92 5.34 19.86
N GLY A 107 -15.21 5.39 18.73
CA GLY A 107 -15.80 5.58 17.42
C GLY A 107 -16.01 7.05 17.07
N ASP A 108 -16.36 7.24 15.80
CA ASP A 108 -16.70 8.49 15.17
C ASP A 108 -17.82 8.21 14.15
N ALA A 109 -19.06 8.23 14.63
CA ALA A 109 -20.23 7.94 13.83
C ALA A 109 -20.37 8.91 12.64
N THR A 110 -19.92 10.16 12.79
CA THR A 110 -19.99 11.17 11.73
C THR A 110 -19.10 10.83 10.53
N HIS A 111 -18.03 10.06 10.77
CA HIS A 111 -17.09 9.60 9.75
C HIS A 111 -17.11 8.07 9.57
N GLY A 112 -18.23 7.42 9.90
CA GLY A 112 -18.47 6.00 9.62
C GLY A 112 -17.53 5.04 10.35
N MET A 113 -17.04 5.42 11.53
CA MET A 113 -16.16 4.59 12.35
C MET A 113 -16.88 4.14 13.63
N PRO A 114 -17.15 2.85 13.83
CA PRO A 114 -17.84 2.37 15.03
C PRO A 114 -16.93 2.28 16.28
N GLY A 115 -15.60 2.39 16.09
CA GLY A 115 -14.60 2.21 17.14
C GLY A 115 -13.84 0.90 16.97
N VAL A 116 -12.55 0.95 17.29
CA VAL A 116 -11.66 -0.22 17.26
C VAL A 116 -12.03 -1.13 18.44
N PRO A 117 -12.02 -2.47 18.24
CA PRO A 117 -12.28 -3.41 19.33
C PRO A 117 -11.39 -3.19 20.56
N LYS A 118 -11.99 -3.29 21.74
CA LYS A 118 -11.27 -3.22 23.03
C LYS A 118 -10.07 -4.15 23.13
N LEU A 119 -10.15 -5.29 22.44
CA LEU A 119 -9.07 -6.25 22.30
C LEU A 119 -7.74 -5.60 21.90
N TYR A 120 -7.78 -4.58 21.06
CA TYR A 120 -6.60 -3.81 20.66
C TYR A 120 -6.43 -2.53 21.46
N THR A 121 -7.51 -1.81 21.75
CA THR A 121 -7.39 -0.49 22.38
C THR A 121 -6.94 -0.51 23.83
N ASP A 122 -7.07 -1.66 24.49
CA ASP A 122 -6.62 -1.88 25.87
C ASP A 122 -5.13 -2.27 25.92
N LEU A 123 -4.51 -2.56 24.78
CA LEU A 123 -3.07 -2.83 24.70
C LEU A 123 -2.28 -1.55 25.02
N LYS A 124 -1.26 -1.66 25.86
CA LYS A 124 -0.36 -0.54 26.21
C LYS A 124 0.42 0.02 25.02
N THR A 125 0.54 -0.75 23.94
CA THR A 125 1.19 -0.36 22.69
C THR A 125 0.24 0.34 21.71
N PHE A 126 -1.07 0.36 21.97
CA PHE A 126 -2.03 1.07 21.14
C PHE A 126 -2.01 2.56 21.45
N ILE A 127 -1.16 3.30 20.74
CA ILE A 127 -0.89 4.72 21.01
C ILE A 127 -1.42 5.68 19.95
N ASN A 128 -1.62 5.22 18.70
CA ASN A 128 -2.02 6.05 17.58
C ASN A 128 -2.58 5.20 16.42
N PRO A 129 -3.12 5.81 15.35
CA PRO A 129 -3.67 5.07 14.21
C PRO A 129 -2.67 4.15 13.49
N TYR A 130 -1.37 4.42 13.57
CA TYR A 130 -0.31 3.63 12.94
C TYR A 130 -0.03 2.30 13.64
N PHE A 131 -0.71 2.00 14.75
CA PHE A 131 -0.75 0.63 15.29
C PHE A 131 -1.25 -0.38 14.23
N PHE A 132 -2.13 0.08 13.33
CA PHE A 132 -2.58 -0.68 12.15
C PHE A 132 -1.88 -0.14 10.89
N PHE A 133 -0.65 -0.59 10.65
CA PHE A 133 0.13 -0.21 9.47
C PHE A 133 -0.17 -1.12 8.28
N GLY A 134 -0.10 -0.58 7.06
CA GLY A 134 -0.52 -1.28 5.84
C GLY A 134 0.56 -2.18 5.29
N ASP A 135 0.15 -3.21 4.54
CA ASP A 135 1.06 -3.98 3.69
C ASP A 135 1.64 -3.09 2.58
N GLU A 136 2.92 -2.75 2.70
CA GLU A 136 3.62 -1.85 1.78
C GLU A 136 3.72 -2.44 0.37
N LEU A 137 3.88 -3.76 0.23
CA LEU A 137 3.98 -4.43 -1.07
C LEU A 137 2.65 -4.36 -1.83
N HIS A 138 1.53 -4.59 -1.13
CA HIS A 138 0.20 -4.48 -1.74
C HIS A 138 -0.24 -3.02 -1.93
N MET A 139 0.14 -2.11 -1.03
CA MET A 139 -0.29 -0.72 -1.09
C MET A 139 0.55 0.11 -2.07
N LEU A 140 1.88 0.08 -1.93
CA LEU A 140 2.81 0.87 -2.75
C LEU A 140 3.14 0.13 -4.05
N GLY A 141 3.56 -1.13 -3.99
CA GLY A 141 3.92 -1.91 -5.19
C GLY A 141 2.72 -2.17 -6.10
N HIS A 142 1.76 -2.96 -5.63
CA HIS A 142 0.55 -3.28 -6.40
C HIS A 142 -0.33 -2.05 -6.62
N GLY A 143 -0.70 -1.36 -5.53
CA GLY A 143 -1.69 -0.29 -5.57
C GLY A 143 -1.30 0.87 -6.49
N MET A 144 -0.06 1.34 -6.38
CA MET A 144 0.42 2.46 -7.20
C MET A 144 0.76 2.02 -8.62
N GLY A 145 1.35 0.83 -8.81
CA GLY A 145 1.62 0.29 -10.15
C GLY A 145 0.36 0.11 -10.98
N HIS A 146 -0.69 -0.47 -10.38
CA HIS A 146 -1.97 -0.66 -11.03
C HIS A 146 -2.69 0.67 -11.30
N MET A 147 -2.61 1.65 -10.39
CA MET A 147 -3.15 2.99 -10.63
C MET A 147 -2.43 3.67 -11.80
N ALA A 148 -1.10 3.62 -11.84
CA ALA A 148 -0.31 4.21 -12.92
C ALA A 148 -0.64 3.57 -14.28
N TYR A 149 -0.87 2.25 -14.31
CA TYR A 149 -1.39 1.57 -15.50
C TYR A 149 -2.76 2.10 -15.92
N LYS A 150 -3.71 2.23 -14.99
CA LYS A 150 -5.07 2.74 -15.28
C LYS A 150 -5.08 4.18 -15.79
N LEU A 151 -4.14 5.01 -15.35
CA LEU A 151 -3.95 6.36 -15.87
C LEU A 151 -3.49 6.36 -17.34
N LEU A 152 -2.94 5.26 -17.85
CA LEU A 152 -2.41 5.14 -19.22
C LEU A 152 -3.31 4.30 -20.14
N ASP A 153 -4.13 3.43 -19.57
CA ASP A 153 -4.98 2.50 -20.31
C ASP A 153 -6.18 3.24 -20.92
N PRO A 154 -6.34 3.22 -22.26
CA PRO A 154 -7.47 3.87 -22.95
C PRO A 154 -8.86 3.31 -22.59
N ARG A 155 -8.92 2.20 -21.83
CA ARG A 155 -10.18 1.62 -21.32
C ARG A 155 -10.62 2.23 -19.99
N THR A 156 -9.73 2.96 -19.30
CA THR A 156 -9.98 3.48 -17.95
C THR A 156 -9.49 4.91 -17.74
N ASP A 157 -8.74 5.49 -18.67
CA ASP A 157 -8.20 6.84 -18.55
C ASP A 157 -9.30 7.91 -18.45
N ASP A 158 -10.40 7.71 -19.18
CA ASP A 158 -11.63 8.52 -19.12
C ASP A 158 -12.19 8.65 -17.71
N TRP A 159 -12.04 7.63 -16.85
CA TRP A 159 -12.49 7.69 -15.46
C TRP A 159 -11.74 8.73 -14.64
N PHE A 160 -10.53 9.10 -15.03
CA PHE A 160 -9.69 10.07 -14.32
C PHE A 160 -9.71 11.44 -14.99
N GLN A 161 -10.20 11.55 -16.22
CA GLN A 161 -10.31 12.80 -16.95
C GLN A 161 -11.37 13.72 -16.33
N ALA A 162 -11.09 15.02 -16.31
CA ALA A 162 -12.13 16.01 -16.02
C ALA A 162 -13.12 16.09 -17.20
N ALA A 163 -14.33 16.61 -16.94
CA ALA A 163 -15.27 16.92 -18.02
C ALA A 163 -14.64 17.94 -18.99
N ASP A 164 -14.82 17.72 -20.29
CA ASP A 164 -14.37 18.59 -21.38
C ASP A 164 -12.84 18.83 -21.41
N VAL A 165 -12.04 17.80 -21.09
CA VAL A 165 -10.58 17.91 -21.11
C VAL A 165 -10.02 18.01 -22.53
N ASP A 166 -9.35 19.13 -22.83
CA ASP A 166 -8.64 19.30 -24.12
C ASP A 166 -7.28 18.56 -24.14
N HIS A 167 -6.67 18.37 -22.97
CA HIS A 167 -5.31 17.83 -22.84
C HIS A 167 -5.17 16.92 -21.62
N TYR A 168 -5.07 15.61 -21.85
CA TYR A 168 -4.87 14.63 -20.79
C TYR A 168 -3.39 14.52 -20.36
N PRO A 169 -3.04 14.60 -19.06
CA PRO A 169 -1.63 14.70 -18.64
C PRO A 169 -0.78 13.47 -18.98
N PHE A 170 -1.40 12.29 -19.08
CA PHE A 170 -0.71 11.02 -19.37
C PHE A 170 -0.82 10.61 -20.85
N GLN A 171 -1.09 11.58 -21.74
CA GLN A 171 -1.10 11.35 -23.18
C GLN A 171 0.30 10.99 -23.70
N VAL A 172 0.37 10.02 -24.61
CA VAL A 172 1.60 9.66 -25.34
C VAL A 172 1.94 10.64 -26.46
N SER A 173 3.22 10.70 -26.84
CA SER A 173 3.73 11.53 -27.92
C SER A 173 3.45 10.93 -29.30
N SER A 174 3.32 11.81 -30.29
CA SER A 174 3.37 11.42 -31.72
C SER A 174 4.65 10.63 -32.01
N PRO A 175 4.61 9.56 -32.84
CA PRO A 175 3.51 9.16 -33.73
C PRO A 175 2.42 8.31 -33.07
N PHE A 176 2.53 7.97 -31.79
CA PHE A 176 1.63 7.02 -31.17
C PHE A 176 0.27 7.64 -30.83
N ARG A 177 -0.80 6.89 -31.09
CA ARG A 177 -2.10 7.08 -30.41
C ARG A 177 -2.12 6.25 -29.13
N GLN A 178 -2.84 6.71 -28.10
CA GLN A 178 -2.89 6.04 -26.78
C GLN A 178 -3.24 4.53 -26.89
N LYS A 179 -4.24 4.20 -27.71
CA LYS A 179 -4.68 2.82 -27.95
C LYS A 179 -3.64 1.95 -28.65
N GLU A 180 -2.95 2.51 -29.63
CA GLU A 180 -1.89 1.83 -30.36
C GLU A 180 -0.69 1.58 -29.45
N PHE A 181 -0.29 2.61 -28.68
CA PHE A 181 0.77 2.48 -27.69
C PHE A 181 0.47 1.41 -26.65
N SER A 182 -0.75 1.38 -26.09
CA SER A 182 -1.14 0.36 -25.10
C SER A 182 -1.05 -1.07 -25.66
N LYS A 183 -1.45 -1.28 -26.92
CA LYS A 183 -1.28 -2.57 -27.60
C LYS A 183 0.19 -2.93 -27.78
N MET A 184 0.98 -2.01 -28.32
CA MET A 184 2.42 -2.22 -28.55
C MET A 184 3.19 -2.47 -27.24
N LEU A 185 2.81 -1.78 -26.17
CA LEU A 185 3.36 -2.01 -24.83
C LEU A 185 3.16 -3.47 -24.40
N GLY A 186 1.96 -4.02 -24.60
CA GLY A 186 1.68 -5.43 -24.35
C GLY A 186 2.55 -6.36 -25.19
N ASP A 187 2.68 -6.08 -26.49
CA ASP A 187 3.52 -6.87 -27.40
C ASP A 187 5.00 -6.83 -27.00
N TRP A 188 5.52 -5.66 -26.58
CA TRP A 188 6.89 -5.49 -26.10
C TRP A 188 7.14 -6.23 -24.79
N ILE A 189 6.20 -6.20 -23.85
CA ILE A 189 6.29 -6.96 -22.59
C ILE A 189 6.28 -8.47 -22.88
N VAL A 190 5.50 -8.94 -23.85
CA VAL A 190 5.50 -10.36 -24.24
C VAL A 190 6.83 -10.73 -24.91
N ALA A 191 7.34 -9.87 -25.79
CA ALA A 191 8.62 -10.10 -26.48
C ALA A 191 9.83 -10.08 -25.53
N SER A 192 9.78 -9.29 -24.45
CA SER A 192 10.88 -9.21 -23.48
C SER A 192 11.01 -10.47 -22.60
N LYS A 193 10.00 -11.34 -22.54
CA LYS A 193 10.02 -12.57 -21.72
C LYS A 193 11.21 -13.46 -22.00
N SER A 194 11.55 -13.68 -23.27
CA SER A 194 12.64 -14.60 -23.65
C SER A 194 14.03 -14.08 -23.27
N ILE A 195 14.17 -12.77 -23.04
CA ILE A 195 15.45 -12.13 -22.70
C ILE A 195 15.54 -11.77 -21.22
N CYS A 196 14.50 -12.04 -20.43
CA CYS A 196 14.50 -11.64 -19.05
C CYS A 196 15.19 -12.68 -18.16
N PRO A 197 16.06 -12.25 -17.22
CA PRO A 197 16.69 -13.18 -16.31
C PRO A 197 15.65 -14.01 -15.54
N THR A 198 15.91 -15.30 -15.37
CA THR A 198 15.03 -16.24 -14.64
C THR A 198 14.80 -15.85 -13.18
N ALA A 199 15.65 -14.97 -12.62
CA ALA A 199 15.46 -14.36 -11.31
C ALA A 199 14.21 -13.45 -11.25
N PHE A 200 13.78 -12.88 -12.39
CA PHE A 200 12.53 -12.14 -12.50
C PHE A 200 11.39 -13.11 -12.79
N ASN A 201 10.73 -13.57 -11.73
CA ASN A 201 9.55 -14.41 -11.85
C ASN A 201 8.30 -13.55 -12.10
N TYR A 202 8.20 -12.85 -13.23
CA TYR A 202 6.97 -12.09 -13.57
C TYR A 202 6.03 -12.87 -14.48
N SER A 203 4.73 -12.67 -14.26
CA SER A 203 3.63 -13.35 -14.96
C SER A 203 2.80 -12.38 -15.80
N PHE A 204 3.45 -11.51 -16.59
CA PHE A 204 2.78 -10.68 -17.60
C PHE A 204 2.18 -11.55 -18.74
N ASP A 205 1.38 -12.53 -18.40
CA ASP A 205 0.60 -13.37 -19.29
C ASP A 205 -0.63 -12.59 -19.76
N LYS A 206 -1.27 -13.12 -20.81
CA LYS A 206 -2.16 -12.45 -21.77
C LYS A 206 -3.40 -11.71 -21.22
N ARG A 207 -3.52 -11.52 -19.89
CA ARG A 207 -4.60 -10.76 -19.23
C ARG A 207 -4.04 -9.49 -18.59
N THR A 208 -3.78 -8.48 -19.43
CA THR A 208 -3.48 -7.13 -18.97
C THR A 208 -4.52 -6.69 -17.94
N GLY A 209 -4.10 -6.34 -16.73
CA GLY A 209 -5.00 -5.88 -15.65
C GLY A 209 -5.26 -6.87 -14.52
N TYR A 210 -4.82 -8.13 -14.62
CA TYR A 210 -4.93 -9.15 -13.55
C TYR A 210 -3.57 -9.67 -13.11
N TYR A 211 -2.58 -8.80 -13.06
CA TYR A 211 -1.24 -9.17 -12.66
C TYR A 211 -1.14 -9.33 -11.14
N ARG A 212 -0.18 -10.14 -10.67
CA ARG A 212 0.12 -10.29 -9.24
C ARG A 212 0.72 -8.99 -8.70
N ALA A 213 0.78 -8.86 -7.37
CA ALA A 213 1.37 -7.67 -6.74
C ALA A 213 2.81 -7.40 -7.19
N VAL A 214 3.63 -8.45 -7.26
CA VAL A 214 5.02 -8.38 -7.75
C VAL A 214 5.12 -7.97 -9.21
N ASP A 215 4.16 -8.35 -10.05
CA ASP A 215 4.16 -7.97 -11.47
C ASP A 215 3.81 -6.48 -11.64
N TRP A 216 2.89 -5.94 -10.82
CA TRP A 216 2.60 -4.50 -10.81
C TRP A 216 3.75 -3.66 -10.29
N GLN A 217 4.49 -4.18 -9.32
CA GLN A 217 5.73 -3.60 -8.85
C GLN A 217 6.77 -3.53 -9.96
N ASP A 218 6.99 -4.63 -10.70
CA ASP A 218 7.90 -4.65 -11.85
C ASP A 218 7.44 -3.71 -12.98
N PHE A 219 6.13 -3.61 -13.21
CA PHE A 219 5.57 -2.65 -14.15
C PHE A 219 5.94 -1.22 -13.74
N LEU A 220 5.76 -0.88 -12.47
CA LEU A 220 6.09 0.44 -11.94
C LEU A 220 7.60 0.72 -12.00
N LEU A 221 8.44 -0.23 -11.60
CA LEU A 221 9.89 0.00 -11.48
C LEU A 221 10.63 -0.05 -12.82
N TYR A 222 10.18 -0.89 -13.76
CA TYR A 222 10.95 -1.16 -14.98
C TYR A 222 10.21 -0.70 -16.22
N VAL A 223 8.92 -1.01 -16.36
CA VAL A 223 8.16 -0.67 -17.57
C VAL A 223 7.88 0.84 -17.64
N ILE A 224 7.53 1.47 -16.51
CA ILE A 224 7.25 2.91 -16.49
C ILE A 224 8.48 3.73 -16.90
N PRO A 225 9.66 3.58 -16.27
CA PRO A 225 10.82 4.40 -16.60
C PRO A 225 11.39 4.12 -18.00
N THR A 226 11.38 2.87 -18.44
CA THR A 226 12.09 2.48 -19.68
C THR A 226 11.24 2.62 -20.94
N ILE A 227 9.93 2.41 -20.84
CA ILE A 227 9.03 2.42 -22.00
C ILE A 227 8.06 3.59 -21.95
N ILE A 228 7.37 3.80 -20.83
CA ILE A 228 6.27 4.77 -20.77
C ILE A 228 6.79 6.21 -20.70
N VAL A 229 7.66 6.51 -19.73
CA VAL A 229 8.17 7.86 -19.49
C VAL A 229 8.80 8.48 -20.74
N PRO A 230 9.65 7.78 -21.53
CA PRO A 230 10.20 8.33 -22.76
C PRO A 230 9.11 8.74 -23.77
N ASN A 231 8.03 7.95 -23.84
CA ASN A 231 6.96 8.13 -24.81
C ASN A 231 5.83 9.08 -24.36
N LEU A 232 5.82 9.58 -23.11
CA LEU A 232 4.83 10.58 -22.70
C LEU A 232 5.03 11.93 -23.40
N ARG A 233 3.93 12.64 -23.67
CA ARG A 233 3.93 13.95 -24.32
C ARG A 233 4.44 15.06 -23.41
N TYR A 234 4.01 15.04 -22.15
CA TYR A 234 4.22 16.16 -21.24
C TYR A 234 5.37 15.90 -20.25
N ARG A 235 6.37 16.79 -20.25
CA ARG A 235 7.50 16.71 -19.32
C ARG A 235 7.07 16.67 -17.85
N ARG A 236 6.01 17.37 -17.46
CA ARG A 236 5.50 17.37 -16.07
C ARG A 236 5.04 15.98 -15.64
N ALA A 237 4.33 15.26 -16.50
CA ALA A 237 3.89 13.90 -16.23
C ALA A 237 5.06 12.91 -16.16
N LYS A 238 6.09 13.09 -17.00
CA LYS A 238 7.35 12.32 -16.92
C LYS A 238 7.98 12.45 -15.54
N VAL A 239 8.17 13.68 -15.08
CA VAL A 239 8.77 13.96 -13.76
C VAL A 239 7.91 13.41 -12.63
N ALA A 240 6.59 13.60 -12.71
CA ALA A 240 5.67 13.08 -11.69
C ALA A 240 5.73 11.55 -11.57
N LEU A 241 5.65 10.82 -12.69
CA LEU A 241 5.78 9.36 -12.66
C LEU A 241 7.15 8.91 -12.16
N MET A 242 8.24 9.58 -12.56
CA MET A 242 9.56 9.23 -12.04
C MET A 242 9.69 9.47 -10.54
N ASN A 243 9.07 10.52 -9.99
CA ASN A 243 9.02 10.70 -8.53
C ASN A 243 8.27 9.53 -7.86
N LEU A 244 7.12 9.12 -8.40
CA LEU A 244 6.40 7.95 -7.89
C LEU A 244 7.28 6.68 -7.93
N VAL A 245 7.97 6.44 -9.04
CA VAL A 245 8.88 5.30 -9.19
C VAL A 245 10.00 5.36 -8.15
N ASN A 246 10.63 6.52 -7.97
CA ASN A 246 11.72 6.68 -7.01
C ASN A 246 11.25 6.44 -5.56
N ALA A 247 10.08 6.98 -5.19
CA ALA A 247 9.50 6.74 -3.87
C ALA A 247 9.24 5.25 -3.62
N VAL A 248 8.61 4.56 -4.58
CA VAL A 248 8.34 3.13 -4.43
C VAL A 248 9.64 2.32 -4.45
N SER A 249 10.63 2.69 -5.26
CA SER A 249 11.95 2.05 -5.26
C SER A 249 12.64 2.15 -3.89
N ILE A 250 12.49 3.27 -3.18
CA ILE A 250 13.00 3.41 -1.80
C ILE A 250 12.26 2.49 -0.85
N SER A 251 10.93 2.44 -0.92
CA SER A 251 10.11 1.61 -0.02
C SER A 251 10.41 0.11 -0.09
N LEU A 252 11.03 -0.33 -1.20
CA LEU A 252 11.37 -1.72 -1.48
C LEU A 252 12.82 -2.07 -1.13
N GLN A 253 13.59 -1.10 -0.62
CA GLN A 253 14.96 -1.35 -0.19
C GLN A 253 14.99 -2.22 1.07
N LYS A 254 16.02 -3.05 1.18
CA LYS A 254 16.27 -3.91 2.34
C LYS A 254 16.46 -3.11 3.64
N SER A 255 17.03 -1.92 3.53
CA SER A 255 17.27 -1.00 4.64
C SER A 255 17.00 0.40 4.16
N ILE A 256 16.23 1.15 4.94
CA ILE A 256 15.86 2.53 4.64
C ILE A 256 16.54 3.43 5.67
N THR A 257 17.33 4.39 5.19
CA THR A 257 17.99 5.40 6.04
C THR A 257 17.06 6.59 6.28
N SER A 258 17.45 7.50 7.18
CA SER A 258 16.70 8.77 7.36
C SER A 258 16.68 9.59 6.07
N THR A 259 17.79 9.64 5.33
CA THR A 259 17.86 10.35 4.05
C THR A 259 16.93 9.73 3.02
N ASP A 260 16.83 8.39 2.99
CA ASP A 260 15.88 7.71 2.12
C ASP A 260 14.43 8.07 2.46
N LEU A 261 14.09 8.21 3.75
CA LEU A 261 12.76 8.65 4.19
C LEU A 261 12.48 10.10 3.73
N ASP A 262 13.44 11.01 3.90
CA ASP A 262 13.32 12.40 3.45
C ASP A 262 13.14 12.49 1.92
N ASP A 263 13.89 11.67 1.18
CA ASP A 263 13.78 11.59 -0.28
C ASP A 263 12.44 11.00 -0.71
N MET A 264 11.98 9.94 -0.05
CA MET A 264 10.69 9.30 -0.32
C MET A 264 9.53 10.28 -0.10
N ASP A 265 9.53 11.01 1.03
CA ASP A 265 8.54 12.04 1.34
C ASP A 265 8.54 13.14 0.27
N ARG A 266 9.72 13.67 -0.07
CA ARG A 266 9.85 14.68 -1.15
C ARG A 266 9.29 14.19 -2.48
N PHE A 267 9.57 12.95 -2.86
CA PHE A 267 9.07 12.38 -4.12
C PHE A 267 7.54 12.19 -4.11
N LEU A 268 6.98 11.69 -3.01
CA LEU A 268 5.53 11.52 -2.85
C LEU A 268 4.81 12.87 -2.82
N GLN A 269 5.36 13.88 -2.15
CA GLN A 269 4.83 15.24 -2.17
C GLN A 269 4.86 15.86 -3.56
N ALA A 270 5.91 15.61 -4.35
CA ALA A 270 5.99 16.10 -5.73
C ALA A 270 4.93 15.42 -6.63
N TRP A 271 4.69 14.11 -6.44
CA TRP A 271 3.59 13.39 -7.08
C TRP A 271 2.23 13.95 -6.68
N ALA A 272 2.02 14.20 -5.38
CA ALA A 272 0.79 14.78 -4.85
C ALA A 272 0.48 16.14 -5.45
N THR A 273 1.51 16.99 -5.47
CA THR A 273 1.44 18.35 -5.97
C THR A 273 1.10 18.36 -7.45
N PHE A 274 1.70 17.45 -8.24
CA PHE A 274 1.33 17.27 -9.63
C PHE A 274 -0.16 16.91 -9.78
N MET A 275 -0.65 15.91 -9.05
CA MET A 275 -2.05 15.48 -9.13
C MET A 275 -3.03 16.61 -8.76
N ASN A 276 -2.78 17.30 -7.65
CA ASN A 276 -3.62 18.42 -7.22
C ASN A 276 -3.60 19.58 -8.21
N ASN A 277 -2.46 19.85 -8.83
CA ASN A 277 -2.35 20.87 -9.88
C ASN A 277 -3.16 20.48 -11.10
N GLU A 278 -3.03 19.26 -11.62
CA GLU A 278 -3.79 18.82 -12.80
C GLU A 278 -5.30 18.73 -12.52
N ILE A 279 -5.73 18.48 -11.27
CA ILE A 279 -7.12 18.65 -10.84
C ILE A 279 -7.55 20.12 -10.87
N THR A 280 -6.74 21.02 -10.30
CA THR A 280 -7.00 22.47 -10.30
C THR A 280 -7.11 23.01 -11.73
N PHE A 281 -6.29 22.51 -12.65
CA PHE A 281 -6.35 22.84 -14.08
C PHE A 281 -7.47 22.12 -14.86
N ARG A 282 -8.34 21.37 -14.18
CA ARG A 282 -9.44 20.61 -14.79
C ARG A 282 -8.98 19.67 -15.91
N ARG A 283 -7.87 18.97 -15.68
CA ARG A 283 -7.38 17.91 -16.58
C ARG A 283 -7.56 16.52 -15.98
N LEU A 284 -7.46 16.45 -14.66
CA LEU A 284 -7.81 15.26 -13.87
C LEU A 284 -9.01 15.57 -12.98
N ASN A 285 -9.75 14.52 -12.61
CA ASN A 285 -10.79 14.59 -11.59
C ASN A 285 -10.31 13.94 -10.28
N HIS A 286 -11.10 14.07 -9.21
CA HIS A 286 -10.72 13.59 -7.88
C HIS A 286 -10.57 12.07 -7.74
N ARG A 287 -11.01 11.25 -8.72
CA ARG A 287 -10.91 9.79 -8.67
C ARG A 287 -9.47 9.27 -8.72
N VAL A 288 -8.51 10.11 -9.08
CA VAL A 288 -7.08 9.78 -8.94
C VAL A 288 -6.68 9.55 -7.48
N TRP A 289 -7.41 10.14 -6.52
CA TRP A 289 -7.23 9.93 -5.08
C TRP A 289 -7.93 8.65 -4.60
N THR A 290 -7.49 7.51 -5.15
CA THR A 290 -7.84 6.20 -4.61
C THR A 290 -7.26 6.02 -3.21
N MET A 291 -7.76 5.06 -2.44
CA MET A 291 -7.26 4.80 -1.08
C MET A 291 -5.75 4.49 -1.05
N ASN A 292 -5.24 3.75 -2.04
CA ASN A 292 -3.81 3.48 -2.16
C ASN A 292 -3.00 4.76 -2.38
N ASN A 293 -3.45 5.62 -3.30
CA ASN A 293 -2.78 6.88 -3.57
C ASN A 293 -2.84 7.83 -2.36
N HIS A 294 -3.97 7.84 -1.65
CA HIS A 294 -4.13 8.61 -0.42
C HIS A 294 -3.17 8.14 0.67
N PHE A 295 -3.12 6.84 0.98
CA PHE A 295 -2.18 6.32 1.96
C PHE A 295 -0.74 6.61 1.52
N ALA A 296 -0.35 6.20 0.31
CA ALA A 296 1.01 6.37 -0.18
C ALA A 296 1.51 7.82 -0.11
N THR A 297 0.62 8.80 -0.28
CA THR A 297 1.02 10.20 -0.43
C THR A 297 0.92 11.01 0.86
N PHE A 298 0.05 10.60 1.79
CA PHE A 298 -0.26 11.38 2.99
C PHE A 298 0.05 10.66 4.30
N HIS A 299 0.41 9.37 4.29
CA HIS A 299 0.61 8.52 5.46
C HIS A 299 1.83 7.61 5.32
#